data_AF-A0A9W6TNR3-F1
#
_entry.id   AF-A0A9W6TNR3-F1
#
_cell.length_a   1.000
_cell.length_b   1.000
_cell.length_c   1.000
_cell.angle_alpha   90.00
_cell.angle_beta   90.00
_cell.angle_gamma   90.00
#
_symmetry.space_group_name_H-M   'P 1'
#
loop_
_entity.id
_entity.type
_entity.pdbx_description
1 polymer ?
#
loop_
_entity_poly.entity_id
_entity_poly.type
_entity_poly.pdbx_seq_one_letter_code
_entity_poly.pdbx_strand_id
1 'polypeptide(L)'
;MVKLYCAVVGVGSVFPVDIDISETVGDLKDKIKEKKPGLTYFDADLLKLYLAREGDTWLNSLDADIEAVKAKKFSDRIKNLMQEHLLLDATWSLNNDAYFGDNLERVDGDIHVLVECPDEPDQVIKYKRKCVILLHNYC
;
A
#
# COMPACT_ATOMS: atom_id res chain seq x y z
N MET A 1 1.92 -14.60 -11.82
CA MET A 1 0.74 -13.87 -11.28
C MET A 1 0.26 -14.45 -9.94
N VAL A 2 0.23 -13.59 -8.92
CA VAL A 2 -0.26 -13.82 -7.56
C VAL A 2 -1.47 -12.94 -7.28
N LYS A 3 -2.19 -13.23 -6.18
CA LYS A 3 -3.30 -12.44 -5.70
C LYS A 3 -2.97 -11.92 -4.31
N LEU A 4 -2.74 -10.62 -4.20
CA LEU A 4 -2.47 -9.95 -2.93
C LEU A 4 -3.78 -9.36 -2.40
N TYR A 5 -3.98 -9.44 -1.10
CA TYR A 5 -5.10 -8.75 -0.45
C TYR A 5 -4.61 -7.46 0.19
N CYS A 6 -5.20 -6.35 -0.26
CA CYS A 6 -4.86 -5.01 0.19
C CYS A 6 -5.95 -4.49 1.11
N ALA A 7 -5.57 -3.93 2.25
CA ALA A 7 -6.46 -3.25 3.19
C ALA A 7 -6.18 -1.74 3.19
N VAL A 8 -7.16 -0.94 2.80
CA VAL A 8 -7.06 0.52 2.78
C VAL A 8 -7.44 1.06 4.13
N VAL A 9 -6.45 1.62 4.83
CA VAL A 9 -6.62 2.17 6.17
C VAL A 9 -7.27 3.55 6.07
N GLY A 10 -8.14 3.90 7.02
CA GLY A 10 -8.99 5.10 6.98
C GLY A 10 -10.25 4.95 6.12
N VAL A 11 -10.18 4.19 5.01
CA VAL A 11 -11.35 3.85 4.18
C VAL A 11 -12.08 2.61 4.69
N GLY A 12 -11.34 1.64 5.23
CA GLY A 12 -11.88 0.38 5.75
C GLY A 12 -12.28 -0.63 4.68
N SER A 13 -11.60 -0.61 3.54
CA SER A 13 -11.85 -1.54 2.43
C SER A 13 -10.75 -2.57 2.33
N VAL A 14 -11.12 -3.85 2.23
CA VAL A 14 -10.19 -4.94 1.88
C VAL A 14 -10.57 -5.47 0.50
N PHE A 15 -9.61 -5.69 -0.39
CA PHE A 15 -9.87 -6.24 -1.72
C PHE A 15 -8.66 -6.95 -2.32
N PRO A 16 -8.89 -7.91 -3.24
CA PRO A 16 -7.80 -8.58 -3.95
C PRO A 16 -7.28 -7.74 -5.12
N VAL A 17 -5.97 -7.83 -5.35
CA VAL A 17 -5.24 -7.29 -6.49
C VAL A 17 -4.44 -8.42 -7.14
N ASP A 18 -4.62 -8.61 -8.44
CA ASP A 18 -3.87 -9.59 -9.22
C ASP A 18 -2.64 -8.90 -9.85
N ILE A 19 -1.44 -9.41 -9.60
CA ILE A 19 -0.16 -8.82 -10.05
C ILE A 19 0.89 -9.92 -10.24
N ASP A 20 1.93 -9.70 -11.05
CA ASP A 20 3.10 -10.59 -11.06
C ASP A 20 4.07 -10.23 -9.93
N ILE A 21 4.65 -11.22 -9.28
CA ILE A 21 5.56 -10.98 -8.15
C ILE A 21 6.90 -10.41 -8.62
N SER A 22 7.25 -10.55 -9.91
CA SER A 22 8.41 -9.88 -10.49
C SER A 22 8.21 -8.38 -10.71
N GLU A 23 6.96 -7.89 -10.69
CA GLU A 23 6.64 -6.47 -10.84
C GLU A 23 7.11 -5.66 -9.63
N THR A 24 7.11 -4.34 -9.75
CA THR A 24 7.53 -3.44 -8.68
C THR A 24 6.38 -3.05 -7.75
N VAL A 25 6.75 -2.48 -6.61
CA VAL A 25 5.80 -1.80 -5.71
C VAL A 25 5.11 -0.63 -6.43
N GLY A 26 5.78 0.04 -7.38
CA GLY A 26 5.16 1.04 -8.25
C GLY A 26 3.99 0.48 -9.05
N ASP A 27 4.20 -0.64 -9.73
CA ASP A 27 3.16 -1.33 -10.50
C ASP A 27 1.99 -1.79 -9.60
N LEU A 28 2.29 -2.20 -8.37
CA LEU A 28 1.27 -2.53 -7.38
C LEU A 28 0.41 -1.32 -7.01
N LYS A 29 0.99 -0.12 -6.86
CA LYS A 29 0.23 1.11 -6.61
C LYS A 29 -0.74 1.39 -7.76
N ASP A 30 -0.29 1.23 -9.00
CA ASP A 30 -1.15 1.42 -10.18
C ASP A 30 -2.30 0.40 -10.21
N LYS A 31 -2.01 -0.88 -9.93
CA LYS A 31 -3.03 -1.94 -9.86
C LYS A 31 -4.07 -1.70 -8.75
N ILE A 32 -3.64 -1.21 -7.60
CA ILE A 32 -4.54 -0.80 -6.49
C ILE A 32 -5.48 0.29 -6.96
N LYS A 33 -4.96 1.31 -7.66
CA LYS A 33 -5.75 2.43 -8.19
C LYS A 33 -6.73 1.99 -9.28
N GLU A 34 -6.30 1.12 -10.20
CA GLU A 34 -7.17 0.50 -11.22
C GLU A 34 -8.35 -0.25 -10.58
N LYS A 35 -8.09 -1.01 -9.51
CA LYS A 35 -9.10 -1.83 -8.83
C LYS A 35 -10.07 -1.02 -7.98
N LYS A 36 -9.61 0.09 -7.41
CA LYS A 36 -10.42 1.02 -6.60
C LYS A 36 -10.35 2.44 -7.17
N PRO A 37 -11.08 2.71 -8.26
CA PRO A 37 -11.16 4.06 -8.82
C PRO A 37 -11.82 5.05 -7.84
N GLY A 38 -12.53 4.61 -6.80
CA GLY A 38 -12.99 5.52 -5.73
C GLY A 38 -11.85 6.24 -4.98
N LEU A 39 -10.60 5.80 -5.14
CA LEU A 39 -9.39 6.45 -4.63
C LEU A 39 -8.83 7.51 -5.62
N THR A 40 -9.59 7.94 -6.63
CA THR A 40 -9.16 8.82 -7.75
C THR A 40 -8.61 10.19 -7.37
N TYR A 41 -8.72 10.62 -6.11
CA TYR A 41 -8.36 11.97 -5.70
C TYR A 41 -6.84 12.24 -5.70
N PHE A 42 -6.02 11.18 -5.77
CA PHE A 42 -4.56 11.27 -5.78
C PHE A 42 -3.95 10.34 -6.82
N ASP A 43 -2.73 10.69 -7.25
CA ASP A 43 -1.91 9.88 -8.13
C ASP A 43 -1.43 8.61 -7.40
N ALA A 44 -1.20 7.52 -8.15
CA ALA A 44 -0.93 6.23 -7.53
C ALA A 44 0.40 6.26 -6.75
N ASP A 45 1.37 7.06 -7.20
CA ASP A 45 2.65 7.32 -6.55
C ASP A 45 2.52 7.87 -5.12
N LEU A 46 1.43 8.59 -4.83
CA LEU A 46 1.12 9.14 -3.50
C LEU A 46 0.59 8.09 -2.51
N LEU A 47 0.22 6.90 -2.98
CA LEU A 47 -0.12 5.79 -2.09
C LEU A 47 1.13 5.36 -1.31
N LYS A 48 0.97 5.19 0.01
CA LYS A 48 1.99 4.55 0.83
C LYS A 48 1.57 3.12 1.11
N LEU A 49 2.47 2.19 0.82
CA LEU A 49 2.23 0.75 0.97
C LEU A 49 3.15 0.20 2.05
N TYR A 50 2.61 -0.68 2.88
CA TYR A 50 3.33 -1.36 3.95
C TYR A 50 2.99 -2.86 3.91
N LEU A 51 3.92 -3.71 4.32
CA LEU A 51 3.60 -5.12 4.51
C LEU A 51 2.66 -5.28 5.71
N ALA A 52 1.63 -6.09 5.55
CA ALA A 52 0.70 -6.43 6.62
C ALA A 52 1.20 -7.65 7.41
N ARG A 53 2.48 -7.69 7.81
CA ARG A 53 3.05 -8.78 8.62
C ARG A 53 3.97 -8.31 9.73
N GLU A 54 4.03 -9.10 10.79
CA GLU A 54 5.03 -8.98 11.85
C GLU A 54 5.97 -10.19 11.77
N GLY A 55 7.24 -9.93 11.41
CA GLY A 55 8.16 -11.01 11.06
C GLY A 55 7.63 -11.79 9.86
N ASP A 56 7.35 -13.07 10.05
CA ASP A 56 6.87 -13.97 9.00
C ASP A 56 5.36 -14.25 9.06
N THR A 57 4.63 -13.55 9.93
CA THR A 57 3.18 -13.77 10.14
C THR A 57 2.36 -12.62 9.57
N TRP A 58 1.56 -12.90 8.54
CA TRP A 58 0.60 -11.95 7.97
C TRP A 58 -0.57 -11.68 8.92
N LEU A 59 -1.16 -10.49 8.81
CA LEU A 59 -2.45 -10.19 9.42
C LEU A 59 -3.53 -11.00 8.73
N ASN A 60 -4.43 -11.60 9.51
CA ASN A 60 -5.54 -12.33 8.94
C ASN A 60 -6.83 -11.51 8.95
N SER A 61 -7.70 -11.75 7.99
CA SER A 61 -9.00 -11.08 7.86
C SER A 61 -9.92 -11.25 9.07
N LEU A 62 -9.67 -12.26 9.90
CA LEU A 62 -10.35 -12.55 11.16
C LEU A 62 -9.71 -11.84 12.37
N ASP A 63 -8.54 -11.22 12.22
CA ASP A 63 -7.88 -10.49 13.28
C ASP A 63 -8.70 -9.26 13.66
N ALA A 64 -8.78 -8.98 14.97
CA ALA A 64 -9.46 -7.80 15.50
C ALA A 64 -8.86 -6.50 14.93
N ASP A 65 -7.57 -6.51 14.55
CA ASP A 65 -6.90 -5.40 13.89
C ASP A 65 -7.48 -5.10 12.52
N ILE A 66 -7.78 -6.13 11.71
CA ILE A 66 -8.39 -5.96 10.40
C ILE A 66 -9.86 -5.55 10.52
N GLU A 67 -10.57 -6.06 11.53
CA GLU A 67 -11.92 -5.55 11.85
C GLU A 67 -11.88 -4.07 12.27
N ALA A 68 -10.86 -3.65 13.01
CA ALA A 68 -10.66 -2.24 13.33
C ALA A 68 -10.41 -1.40 12.07
N VAL A 69 -9.57 -1.88 11.13
CA VAL A 69 -9.36 -1.23 9.83
C VAL A 69 -10.68 -1.07 9.07
N LYS A 70 -11.49 -2.13 8.96
CA LYS A 70 -12.82 -2.10 8.32
C LYS A 70 -13.76 -1.09 9.00
N ALA A 71 -13.67 -0.96 10.32
CA ALA A 71 -14.38 0.04 11.11
C ALA A 71 -13.75 1.45 11.06
N LYS A 72 -12.75 1.68 10.19
CA LYS A 72 -12.01 2.94 10.03
C LYS A 72 -11.29 3.40 11.29
N LYS A 73 -10.85 2.44 12.10
CA LYS A 73 -10.08 2.65 13.32
C LYS A 73 -8.65 2.13 13.13
N PHE A 74 -7.74 2.67 13.92
CA PHE A 74 -6.34 2.27 13.95
C PHE A 74 -6.06 1.61 15.29
N SER A 75 -5.80 0.30 15.30
CA SER A 75 -5.19 -0.35 16.46
C SER A 75 -3.72 0.06 16.57
N ASP A 76 -3.14 -0.10 17.74
CA ASP A 76 -1.71 0.20 17.94
C ASP A 76 -0.81 -0.71 17.09
N ARG A 77 -1.26 -1.95 16.84
CA ARG A 77 -0.60 -2.87 15.92
C ARG A 77 -0.55 -2.34 14.48
N ILE A 78 -1.68 -1.85 13.96
CA ILE A 78 -1.74 -1.24 12.63
C ILE A 78 -0.84 0.00 12.54
N LYS A 79 -0.83 0.86 13.57
CA LYS A 79 0.06 2.03 13.61
C LYS A 79 1.54 1.64 13.59
N ASN A 80 1.91 0.58 14.32
CA ASN A 80 3.29 0.10 14.38
C ASN A 80 3.77 -0.46 13.04
N LEU A 81 2.88 -1.06 12.25
CA LEU A 81 3.16 -1.56 10.90
C LEU A 81 3.24 -0.45 9.84
N MET A 82 2.67 0.71 10.11
CA MET A 82 2.59 1.84 9.18
C MET A 82 3.57 2.97 9.54
N GLN A 83 4.78 2.61 9.92
CA GLN A 83 5.85 3.58 10.19
C GLN A 83 6.61 3.91 8.91
N GLU A 84 7.06 5.16 8.76
CA GLU A 84 7.77 5.65 7.56
C GLU A 84 8.97 4.78 7.15
N HIS A 85 9.70 4.20 8.11
CA HIS A 85 10.85 3.35 7.81
C HIS A 85 10.49 1.94 7.30
N LEU A 86 9.21 1.56 7.37
CA LEU A 86 8.65 0.32 6.84
C LEU A 86 7.96 0.52 5.48
N LEU A 87 8.03 1.74 4.94
CA LEU A 87 7.45 2.06 3.65
C LEU A 87 8.10 1.22 2.55
N LEU A 88 7.26 0.61 1.72
CA LEU A 88 7.73 -0.11 0.55
C LEU A 88 8.30 0.86 -0.50
N ASP A 89 9.49 0.54 -1.00
CA ASP A 89 10.17 1.32 -2.03
C ASP A 89 9.54 1.01 -3.39
N ALA A 90 9.03 2.05 -4.05
CA ALA A 90 8.34 1.93 -5.34
C ALA A 90 9.21 1.30 -6.44
N THR A 91 10.54 1.36 -6.32
CA THR A 91 11.49 0.84 -7.30
C THR A 91 11.85 -0.63 -7.08
N TRP A 92 11.50 -1.21 -5.93
CA TRP A 92 11.85 -2.57 -5.59
C TRP A 92 10.80 -3.56 -6.10
N SER A 93 11.27 -4.70 -6.59
CA SER A 93 10.42 -5.81 -7.00
C SER A 93 9.72 -6.44 -5.79
N LEU A 94 8.48 -6.90 -6.00
CA LEU A 94 7.68 -7.53 -4.96
C LEU A 94 8.31 -8.84 -4.47
N ASN A 95 9.01 -9.57 -5.35
CA ASN A 95 9.71 -10.80 -5.02
C ASN A 95 11.03 -10.59 -4.26
N ASN A 96 11.38 -9.35 -3.90
CA ASN A 96 12.48 -9.11 -2.96
C ASN A 96 12.22 -9.86 -1.65
N ASP A 97 13.24 -10.55 -1.13
CA ASP A 97 13.16 -11.32 0.13
C ASP A 97 12.71 -10.46 1.33
N ALA A 98 13.03 -9.16 1.32
CA ALA A 98 12.56 -8.22 2.33
C ALA A 98 11.04 -7.97 2.26
N TYR A 99 10.39 -8.27 1.12
CA TYR A 99 8.97 -8.05 0.88
C TYR A 99 8.20 -9.36 0.92
N PHE A 100 7.93 -9.97 -0.24
CA PHE A 100 7.17 -11.21 -0.36
C PHE A 100 8.06 -12.42 -0.66
N GLY A 101 9.28 -12.19 -1.16
CA GLY A 101 10.14 -13.25 -1.67
C GLY A 101 9.55 -13.96 -2.89
N ASP A 102 10.27 -14.99 -3.36
CA ASP A 102 9.83 -15.80 -4.51
C ASP A 102 8.70 -16.79 -4.18
N ASN A 103 8.46 -17.08 -2.87
CA ASN A 103 7.55 -18.13 -2.41
C ASN A 103 6.43 -17.58 -1.53
N LEU A 104 5.54 -16.76 -2.11
CA LEU A 104 4.34 -16.31 -1.43
C LEU A 104 3.34 -17.47 -1.27
N GLU A 105 3.28 -18.06 -0.07
CA GLU A 105 2.24 -19.04 0.26
C GLU A 105 0.87 -18.35 0.30
N ARG A 106 -0.11 -18.94 -0.41
CA ARG A 106 -1.47 -18.44 -0.40
C ARG A 106 -2.22 -19.07 0.75
N VAL A 107 -2.34 -18.33 1.84
CA VAL A 107 -3.20 -18.68 2.97
C VAL A 107 -4.48 -17.86 2.86
N ASP A 108 -5.62 -18.55 2.92
CA ASP A 108 -6.91 -17.89 2.82
C ASP A 108 -7.13 -16.95 4.00
N GLY A 109 -7.54 -15.72 3.68
CA GLY A 109 -7.80 -14.68 4.67
C GLY A 109 -6.59 -13.80 4.99
N ASP A 110 -5.39 -14.12 4.51
CA ASP A 110 -4.22 -13.28 4.77
C ASP A 110 -4.30 -11.94 4.04
N ILE A 111 -4.03 -10.88 4.79
CA ILE A 111 -3.87 -9.52 4.30
C ILE A 111 -2.38 -9.31 4.08
N HIS A 112 -2.04 -8.85 2.89
CA HIS A 112 -0.67 -8.79 2.42
C HIS A 112 -0.12 -7.36 2.49
N VAL A 113 -1.00 -6.37 2.23
CA VAL A 113 -0.60 -4.97 2.09
C VAL A 113 -1.55 -4.07 2.85
N LEU A 114 -1.00 -3.18 3.68
CA LEU A 114 -1.72 -2.03 4.21
C LEU A 114 -1.50 -0.84 3.26
N VAL A 115 -2.59 -0.18 2.88
CA VAL A 115 -2.60 0.96 1.95
C VAL A 115 -3.02 2.19 2.73
N GLU A 116 -2.12 3.17 2.82
CA GLU A 116 -2.41 4.49 3.36
C GLU A 116 -2.64 5.46 2.21
N CYS A 117 -3.75 6.19 2.31
CA CYS A 117 -4.09 7.26 1.38
C CYS A 117 -3.65 8.60 1.99
N PRO A 118 -3.19 9.57 1.18
CA PRO A 118 -2.86 10.89 1.70
C PRO A 118 -4.11 11.60 2.26
N ASP A 119 -3.95 12.30 3.38
CA ASP A 119 -4.98 13.14 4.00
C ASP A 119 -5.22 14.41 3.17
N GLU A 120 -6.06 14.33 2.13
CA GLU A 120 -6.68 15.47 1.39
C GLU A 120 -5.71 16.56 0.82
N PRO A 121 -6.16 17.53 -0.02
CA PRO A 121 -5.44 17.95 -1.22
C PRO A 121 -4.25 18.91 -1.04
N ASP A 122 -3.97 19.40 0.17
CA ASP A 122 -2.90 20.40 0.38
C ASP A 122 -1.50 19.84 0.09
N GLN A 123 -1.32 18.53 0.22
CA GLN A 123 -0.07 17.86 -0.18
C GLN A 123 0.04 17.62 -1.69
N VAL A 124 -1.09 17.42 -2.39
CA VAL A 124 -1.13 17.31 -3.87
C VAL A 124 -0.71 18.64 -4.51
N ILE A 125 -1.12 19.77 -3.93
CA ILE A 125 -0.71 21.11 -4.38
C ILE A 125 0.79 21.34 -4.14
N LYS A 126 1.34 20.84 -3.01
CA LYS A 126 2.77 20.97 -2.69
C LYS A 126 3.66 20.13 -3.62
N TYR A 127 3.24 18.92 -3.97
CA TYR A 127 3.97 18.06 -4.93
C TYR A 127 3.90 18.59 -6.36
N LYS A 128 2.74 19.06 -6.85
CA LYS A 128 2.64 19.69 -8.17
C LYS A 128 3.50 20.95 -8.28
N ARG A 129 3.58 21.77 -7.22
CA ARG A 129 4.47 22.95 -7.21
C ARG A 129 5.95 22.57 -7.19
N LYS A 130 6.34 21.47 -6.53
CA LYS A 130 7.75 21.03 -6.49
C LYS A 130 8.27 20.54 -7.84
N CYS A 131 7.44 19.82 -8.62
CA CYS A 131 7.80 19.40 -9.99
C CYS A 131 7.88 20.57 -10.97
N VAL A 132 6.97 21.56 -10.87
CA VAL A 132 6.98 22.73 -11.79
C VAL A 132 8.15 23.68 -11.53
N ILE A 133 8.64 23.78 -10.29
CA ILE A 133 9.79 24.64 -9.96
C ILE A 133 11.13 24.01 -10.40
N LEU A 134 11.24 22.67 -10.41
CA LEU A 134 12.45 21.98 -10.87
C LEU A 134 12.63 22.02 -12.40
N LEU A 135 11.56 22.22 -13.18
CA LEU A 135 11.63 22.36 -14.65
C LEU A 135 11.99 23.78 -15.12
N HIS A 136 11.90 24.81 -14.26
CA HIS A 136 12.27 26.18 -14.61
C HIS A 136 13.72 26.57 -14.24
N ASN A 137 14.46 25.69 -13.57
CA ASN A 137 15.86 25.94 -13.18
C ASN A 137 16.90 25.19 -14.04
N TYR A 138 16.46 24.60 -15.17
CA TYR A 138 17.35 23.92 -16.13
C TYR A 138 17.21 24.44 -17.57
N CYS A 139 16.74 25.69 -17.75
CA CYS A 139 16.89 26.45 -19.00
C CYS A 139 17.91 27.58 -18.79
#